data_AF-A0A0D2NVW2-F1
#
_entry.id   AF-A0A0D2NVW2-F1
#
_cell.length_a   1.000
_cell.length_b   1.000
_cell.length_c   1.000
_cell.angle_alpha   90.00
_cell.angle_beta   90.00
_cell.angle_gamma   90.00
#
_symmetry.space_group_name_H-M   'P 1'
#
loop_
_entity.id
_entity.type
_entity.pdbx_description
1 polymer ?
#
loop_
_entity_poly.entity_id
_entity_poly.type
_entity_poly.pdbx_seq_one_letter_code
_entity_poly.pdbx_strand_id
1 'polypeptide(L)'
;MATDKAASDAKHAQSAQSLQYQKNSHDFNVLQMRREHTVQLLILKEELNQATEQHNQALIDIDVKNNQVLMDVRAKHEQAENEYKATISNLTLRLESIEEDMRNVEAYWLSEDPICMLRIKLRAVIDRAYEVLYSDVTELEPDKLLHNVKQWITIQLNPPAYKKATCPDIRTADEQKADRDYLDNYRYNACLALLSAKKLDILPQYQALISSNSLKFLTQSSIDLRNQANLNAHTLAEMSELRQFLDRAKTDNVIDSICSPSDLSGIEGTMAFVEFFQTKPKVGKTTTKTTVEFKIVMETTS
;
A
#
# COMPACT_ATOMS: atom_id res chain seq x y z
N MET A 1 -9.11 52.19 117.65
CA MET A 1 -9.60 53.46 118.24
C MET A 1 -9.04 54.77 117.63
N ALA A 2 -8.39 54.92 116.47
CA ALA A 2 -8.07 54.06 115.33
C ALA A 2 -9.26 53.24 114.79
N THR A 3 -10.34 53.91 114.39
CA THR A 3 -11.52 53.27 113.78
C THR A 3 -12.07 54.07 112.61
N ASP A 4 -12.39 55.36 112.72
CA ASP A 4 -12.86 56.16 111.56
C ASP A 4 -11.80 56.30 110.47
N LYS A 5 -10.55 56.55 110.86
CA LYS A 5 -9.41 56.51 109.93
C LYS A 5 -9.29 55.12 109.27
N ALA A 6 -9.60 54.04 109.99
CA ALA A 6 -9.61 52.69 109.42
C ALA A 6 -10.81 52.42 108.48
N ALA A 7 -11.97 53.05 108.68
CA ALA A 7 -13.08 53.00 107.72
C ALA A 7 -12.76 53.80 106.45
N SER A 8 -12.02 54.91 106.58
CA SER A 8 -11.47 55.67 105.45
C SER A 8 -10.41 54.86 104.69
N ASP A 9 -9.44 54.28 105.40
CA ASP A 9 -8.39 53.46 104.80
C ASP A 9 -8.95 52.16 104.19
N ALA A 10 -9.98 51.54 104.80
CA ALA A 10 -10.70 50.40 104.22
C ALA A 10 -11.51 50.79 102.96
N LYS A 11 -12.08 51.99 102.90
CA LYS A 11 -12.72 52.52 101.67
C LYS A 11 -11.70 52.75 100.56
N HIS A 12 -10.52 53.31 100.86
CA HIS A 12 -9.44 53.45 99.88
C HIS A 12 -8.88 52.09 99.46
N ALA A 13 -8.76 51.12 100.37
CA ALA A 13 -8.37 49.75 100.06
C ALA A 13 -9.41 49.04 99.17
N GLN A 14 -10.71 49.18 99.45
CA GLN A 14 -11.78 48.66 98.59
C GLN A 14 -11.79 49.33 97.22
N SER A 15 -11.57 50.65 97.15
CA SER A 15 -11.48 51.39 95.89
C SER A 15 -10.27 50.96 95.06
N ALA A 16 -9.10 50.82 95.69
CA ALA A 16 -7.88 50.33 95.03
C ALA A 16 -8.01 48.86 94.61
N GLN A 17 -8.57 47.99 95.45
CA GLN A 17 -8.88 46.60 95.10
C GLN A 17 -9.87 46.53 93.94
N SER A 18 -10.91 47.36 93.92
CA SER A 18 -11.89 47.45 92.83
C SER A 18 -11.26 47.94 91.53
N LEU A 19 -10.45 49.01 91.56
CA LEU A 19 -9.69 49.50 90.41
C LEU A 19 -8.67 48.47 89.90
N GLN A 20 -8.00 47.76 90.82
CA GLN A 20 -7.06 46.69 90.47
C GLN A 20 -7.81 45.47 89.89
N TYR A 21 -9.01 45.17 90.37
CA TYR A 21 -9.86 44.13 89.80
C TYR A 21 -10.40 44.51 88.42
N GLN A 22 -10.83 45.76 88.22
CA GLN A 22 -11.22 46.30 86.92
C GLN A 22 -10.05 46.27 85.93
N LYS A 23 -8.85 46.68 86.38
CA LYS A 23 -7.63 46.60 85.57
C LYS A 23 -7.28 45.15 85.20
N ASN A 24 -7.25 44.25 86.18
CA ASN A 24 -6.99 42.83 85.96
C ASN A 24 -8.03 42.19 85.00
N SER A 25 -9.30 42.59 85.10
CA SER A 25 -10.39 42.15 84.22
C SER A 25 -10.21 42.69 82.79
N HIS A 26 -9.83 43.97 82.65
CA HIS A 26 -9.51 44.56 81.35
C HIS A 26 -8.28 43.89 80.71
N ASP A 27 -7.19 43.73 81.46
CA ASP A 27 -5.97 43.05 81.02
C ASP A 27 -6.27 41.57 80.63
N PHE A 28 -7.14 40.88 81.37
CA PHE A 28 -7.61 39.54 81.04
C PHE A 28 -8.41 39.51 79.72
N ASN A 29 -9.36 40.42 79.53
CA ASN A 29 -10.15 40.52 78.29
C ASN A 29 -9.27 40.86 77.07
N VAL A 30 -8.28 41.75 77.25
CA VAL A 30 -7.29 42.08 76.21
C VAL A 30 -6.42 40.87 75.87
N LEU A 31 -5.98 40.10 76.88
CA LEU A 31 -5.25 38.84 76.66
C LEU A 31 -6.12 37.78 75.97
N GLN A 32 -7.41 37.69 76.29
CA GLN A 32 -8.36 36.78 75.65
C GLN A 32 -8.55 37.14 74.17
N MET A 33 -8.91 38.40 73.85
CA MET A 33 -9.04 38.86 72.46
C MET A 33 -7.74 38.65 71.67
N ARG A 34 -6.57 38.87 72.29
CA ARG A 34 -5.26 38.61 71.65
C ARG A 34 -5.07 37.13 71.33
N ARG A 35 -5.51 36.20 72.19
CA ARG A 35 -5.50 34.76 71.91
C ARG A 35 -6.45 34.42 70.76
N GLU A 36 -7.68 34.92 70.80
CA GLU A 36 -8.71 34.68 69.77
C GLU A 36 -8.24 35.17 68.39
N HIS A 37 -7.71 36.39 68.29
CA HIS A 37 -7.10 36.90 67.06
C HIS A 37 -5.87 36.09 66.62
N THR A 38 -5.06 35.58 67.56
CA THR A 38 -3.92 34.70 67.23
C THR A 38 -4.40 33.38 66.62
N VAL A 39 -5.46 32.79 67.16
CA VAL A 39 -6.08 31.56 66.61
C VAL A 39 -6.68 31.83 65.23
N GLN A 40 -7.43 32.91 65.04
CA GLN A 40 -7.97 33.30 63.73
C GLN A 40 -6.85 33.53 62.70
N LEU A 41 -5.75 34.19 63.08
CA LEU A 41 -4.59 34.38 62.19
C LEU A 41 -3.87 33.06 61.84
N LEU A 42 -3.91 32.05 62.71
CA LEU A 42 -3.37 30.73 62.39
C LEU A 42 -4.30 29.98 61.42
N ILE A 43 -5.62 30.03 61.63
CA ILE A 43 -6.61 29.44 60.72
C ILE A 43 -6.52 30.07 59.33
N LEU A 44 -6.52 31.40 59.22
CA LEU A 44 -6.41 32.10 57.93
C LEU A 44 -5.09 31.83 57.21
N LYS A 45 -3.99 31.60 57.94
CA LYS A 45 -2.71 31.19 57.34
C LYS A 45 -2.76 29.77 56.79
N GLU A 46 -3.41 28.86 57.52
CA GLU A 46 -3.58 27.47 57.10
C GLU A 46 -4.50 27.38 55.86
N GLU A 47 -5.63 28.10 55.86
CA GLU A 47 -6.52 28.22 54.71
C GLU A 47 -5.80 28.82 53.49
N LEU A 48 -4.97 29.86 53.68
CA LEU A 48 -4.17 30.45 52.61
C LEU A 48 -3.10 29.49 52.07
N ASN A 49 -2.43 28.73 52.95
CA ASN A 49 -1.46 27.71 52.54
C ASN A 49 -2.14 26.63 51.70
N GLN A 50 -3.26 26.08 52.17
CA GLN A 50 -4.02 25.05 51.46
C GLN A 50 -4.56 25.55 50.11
N ALA A 51 -5.08 26.77 50.05
CA ALA A 51 -5.50 27.39 48.79
C ALA A 51 -4.33 27.61 47.82
N THR A 52 -3.16 27.96 48.33
CA THR A 52 -1.93 28.13 47.53
C THR A 52 -1.42 26.80 46.99
N GLU A 53 -1.42 25.74 47.81
CA GLU A 53 -1.07 24.38 47.39
C GLU A 53 -2.03 23.83 46.33
N GLN A 54 -3.35 24.00 46.53
CA GLN A 54 -4.37 23.62 45.54
C GLN A 54 -4.20 24.39 44.23
N HIS A 55 -3.92 25.70 44.29
CA HIS A 55 -3.67 26.50 43.09
C HIS A 55 -2.41 26.04 42.35
N ASN A 56 -1.30 25.80 43.07
CA ASN A 56 -0.06 25.30 42.48
C ASN A 56 -0.24 23.91 41.86
N GLN A 57 -0.98 23.01 42.51
CA GLN A 57 -1.29 21.70 41.94
C GLN A 57 -2.16 21.82 40.68
N ALA A 58 -3.16 22.70 40.67
CA ALA A 58 -3.97 22.95 39.48
C ALA A 58 -3.15 23.52 38.31
N LEU A 59 -2.16 24.38 38.58
CA LEU A 59 -1.22 24.86 37.55
C LEU A 59 -0.34 23.73 37.00
N ILE A 60 0.18 22.84 37.85
CA ILE A 60 0.96 21.66 37.44
C ILE A 60 0.09 20.73 36.57
N ASP A 61 -1.14 20.44 36.99
CA ASP A 61 -2.07 19.59 36.25
C ASP A 61 -2.43 20.18 34.87
N ILE A 62 -2.55 21.51 34.76
CA ILE A 62 -2.77 22.23 33.50
C ILE A 62 -1.53 22.12 32.60
N ASP A 63 -0.32 22.33 33.14
CA ASP A 63 0.92 22.23 32.37
C ASP A 63 1.16 20.81 31.84
N VAL A 64 0.92 19.78 32.67
CA VAL A 64 0.98 18.37 32.25
C VAL A 64 -0.01 18.09 31.11
N LYS A 65 -1.26 18.56 31.22
CA LYS A 65 -2.28 18.40 30.16
C LYS A 65 -1.90 19.13 28.87
N ASN A 66 -1.39 20.36 28.98
CA ASN A 66 -0.94 21.15 27.83
C ASN A 66 0.23 20.47 27.12
N ASN A 67 1.22 19.98 27.87
CA ASN A 67 2.35 19.25 27.31
C ASN A 67 1.92 17.95 26.62
N GLN A 68 0.98 17.19 27.20
CA GLN A 68 0.41 16.01 26.54
C GLN A 68 -0.30 16.37 25.22
N VAL A 69 -1.16 17.39 25.22
CA VAL A 69 -1.84 17.86 24.01
C VAL A 69 -0.85 18.31 22.94
N LEU A 70 0.22 19.01 23.32
CA LEU A 70 1.30 19.41 22.40
C LEU A 70 2.06 18.20 21.82
N MET A 71 2.30 17.15 22.62
CA MET A 71 2.88 15.90 22.13
C MET A 71 1.95 15.18 21.15
N ASP A 72 0.66 15.06 21.46
CA ASP A 72 -0.34 14.43 20.61
C ASP A 72 -0.51 15.17 19.27
N VAL A 73 -0.48 16.51 19.29
CA VAL A 73 -0.51 17.35 18.08
C VAL A 73 0.76 17.17 17.25
N ARG A 74 1.94 17.12 17.87
CA ARG A 74 3.21 16.86 17.16
C ARG A 74 3.23 15.48 16.51
N ALA A 75 2.82 14.43 17.22
CA ALA A 75 2.76 13.07 16.69
C ALA A 75 1.80 12.97 15.48
N LYS A 76 0.63 13.60 15.55
CA LYS A 76 -0.31 13.68 14.41
C LYS A 76 0.25 14.47 13.23
N HIS A 77 1.00 15.54 13.49
CA HIS A 77 1.64 16.32 12.44
C HIS A 77 2.74 15.53 11.74
N GLU A 78 3.61 14.85 12.49
CA GLU A 78 4.66 13.97 11.97
C GLU A 78 4.09 12.79 11.17
N GLN A 79 3.01 12.16 11.66
CA GLN A 79 2.29 11.12 10.92
C GLN A 79 1.77 11.67 9.58
N ALA A 80 1.05 12.79 9.60
CA ALA A 80 0.52 13.40 8.37
C ALA A 80 1.63 13.83 7.41
N GLU A 81 2.74 14.39 7.91
CA GLU A 81 3.90 14.75 7.09
C GLU A 81 4.51 13.52 6.40
N ASN A 82 4.62 12.39 7.11
CA ASN A 82 5.11 11.14 6.54
C ASN A 82 4.13 10.54 5.51
N GLU A 83 2.82 10.60 5.76
CA GLU A 83 1.79 10.19 4.80
C GLU A 83 1.81 11.06 3.53
N TYR A 84 1.98 12.39 3.67
CA TYR A 84 2.14 13.30 2.54
C TYR A 84 3.45 13.04 1.78
N LYS A 85 4.58 12.83 2.46
CA LYS A 85 5.86 12.47 1.83
C LYS A 85 5.74 11.16 1.03
N ALA A 86 5.12 10.13 1.59
CA ALA A 86 4.87 8.88 0.89
C ALA A 86 3.95 9.06 -0.33
N THR A 87 2.90 9.86 -0.20
CA THR A 87 1.96 10.18 -1.29
C THR A 87 2.64 10.97 -2.41
N ILE A 88 3.42 12.01 -2.06
CA ILE A 88 4.20 12.80 -3.02
C ILE A 88 5.21 11.91 -3.73
N SER A 89 5.96 11.07 -3.00
CA SER A 89 6.91 10.12 -3.60
C SER A 89 6.22 9.16 -4.59
N ASN A 90 5.05 8.62 -4.24
CA ASN A 90 4.26 7.78 -5.15
C ASN A 90 3.80 8.54 -6.40
N LEU A 91 3.31 9.78 -6.23
CA LEU A 91 2.87 10.62 -7.34
C LEU A 91 4.03 11.05 -8.25
N THR A 92 5.21 11.37 -7.69
CA THR A 92 6.43 11.65 -8.45
C THR A 92 6.84 10.45 -9.28
N LEU A 93 6.94 9.25 -8.69
CA LEU A 93 7.27 8.03 -9.44
C LEU A 93 6.27 7.72 -10.56
N ARG A 94 4.97 7.97 -10.31
CA ARG A 94 3.93 7.83 -11.34
C ARG A 94 4.03 8.88 -12.44
N LEU A 95 4.42 10.11 -12.09
CA LEU A 95 4.61 11.20 -13.05
C LEU A 95 5.87 10.95 -13.90
N GLU A 96 6.98 10.54 -13.30
CA GLU A 96 8.20 10.11 -14.01
C GLU A 96 7.92 8.95 -14.98
N SER A 97 7.14 7.94 -14.55
CA SER A 97 6.69 6.84 -15.41
C SER A 97 5.80 7.30 -16.55
N ILE A 98 4.88 8.25 -16.33
CA ILE A 98 4.02 8.80 -17.38
C ILE A 98 4.82 9.67 -18.35
N GLU A 99 5.79 10.45 -17.87
CA GLU A 99 6.70 11.19 -18.74
C GLU A 99 7.62 10.27 -19.55
N GLU A 100 8.06 9.14 -18.98
CA GLU A 100 8.79 8.12 -19.72
C GLU A 100 7.91 7.48 -20.79
N ASP A 101 6.67 7.11 -20.46
CA ASP A 101 5.68 6.63 -21.43
C ASP A 101 5.38 7.69 -22.51
N MET A 102 5.30 8.98 -22.16
CA MET A 102 5.14 10.07 -23.13
C MET A 102 6.36 10.24 -24.03
N ARG A 103 7.59 10.29 -23.49
CA ARG A 103 8.83 10.36 -24.29
C ARG A 103 8.96 9.15 -25.22
N ASN A 104 8.56 7.98 -24.74
CA ASN A 104 8.46 6.77 -25.54
C ASN A 104 7.44 6.95 -26.67
N VAL A 105 6.21 7.41 -26.39
CA VAL A 105 5.16 7.69 -27.40
C VAL A 105 5.55 8.79 -28.40
N GLU A 106 6.25 9.84 -27.98
CA GLU A 106 6.77 10.89 -28.86
C GLU A 106 7.86 10.34 -29.79
N ALA A 107 8.76 9.48 -29.28
CA ALA A 107 9.71 8.74 -30.11
C ALA A 107 9.01 7.75 -31.08
N TYR A 108 7.91 7.12 -30.65
CA TYR A 108 7.10 6.23 -31.52
C TYR A 108 6.34 7.00 -32.62
N TRP A 109 5.85 8.23 -32.37
CA TRP A 109 5.16 9.01 -33.40
C TRP A 109 6.15 9.60 -34.42
N LEU A 110 7.36 9.96 -34.00
CA LEU A 110 8.38 10.52 -34.89
C LEU A 110 9.19 9.49 -35.69
N SER A 111 9.02 8.18 -35.42
CA SER A 111 9.69 7.12 -36.18
C SER A 111 8.71 6.26 -36.97
N GLU A 112 8.67 6.47 -38.29
CA GLU A 112 8.09 5.52 -39.26
C GLU A 112 8.96 4.24 -39.39
N ASP A 113 9.60 3.78 -38.31
CA ASP A 113 10.52 2.64 -38.33
C ASP A 113 9.74 1.31 -38.34
N PRO A 114 9.76 0.56 -39.46
CA PRO A 114 9.08 -0.73 -39.54
C PRO A 114 9.69 -1.77 -38.59
N ILE A 115 10.97 -1.65 -38.21
CA ILE A 115 11.64 -2.55 -37.27
C ILE A 115 11.02 -2.40 -35.87
N CYS A 116 10.86 -1.16 -35.42
CA CYS A 116 10.23 -0.82 -34.14
C CYS A 116 8.78 -1.33 -34.07
N MET A 117 7.97 -1.03 -35.09
CA MET A 117 6.57 -1.51 -35.16
C MET A 117 6.46 -3.04 -35.21
N LEU A 118 7.40 -3.72 -35.88
CA LEU A 118 7.44 -5.17 -35.89
C LEU A 118 7.79 -5.75 -34.52
N ARG A 119 8.77 -5.19 -33.80
CA ARG A 119 9.10 -5.58 -32.42
C ARG A 119 7.91 -5.43 -31.47
N ILE A 120 7.13 -4.35 -31.60
CA ILE A 120 5.90 -4.14 -30.82
C ILE A 120 4.85 -5.22 -31.14
N LYS A 121 4.53 -5.47 -32.43
CA LYS A 121 3.56 -6.52 -32.79
C LYS A 121 4.04 -7.91 -32.34
N LEU A 122 5.33 -8.22 -32.46
CA LEU A 122 5.95 -9.46 -31.96
C LEU A 122 5.83 -9.61 -30.44
N ARG A 123 6.04 -8.52 -29.69
CA ARG A 123 5.83 -8.50 -28.24
C ARG A 123 4.37 -8.77 -27.88
N ALA A 124 3.42 -8.15 -28.58
CA ALA A 124 1.99 -8.33 -28.35
C ALA A 124 1.52 -9.78 -28.55
N VAL A 125 2.07 -10.52 -29.53
CA VAL A 125 1.86 -11.98 -29.68
C VAL A 125 2.19 -12.72 -28.39
N ILE A 126 3.36 -12.43 -27.83
CA ILE A 126 3.92 -13.15 -26.69
C ILE A 126 3.11 -12.86 -25.42
N ASP A 127 2.75 -11.60 -25.19
CA ASP A 127 1.90 -11.22 -24.07
C ASP A 127 0.48 -11.82 -24.21
N ARG A 128 -0.07 -11.87 -25.43
CA ARG A 128 -1.37 -12.50 -25.71
C ARG A 128 -1.36 -14.01 -25.51
N ALA A 129 -0.25 -14.69 -25.82
CA ALA A 129 -0.09 -16.11 -25.53
C ALA A 129 -0.04 -16.37 -24.03
N TYR A 130 0.61 -15.49 -23.25
CA TYR A 130 0.58 -15.56 -21.79
C TYR A 130 -0.79 -15.28 -21.19
N GLU A 131 -1.61 -14.39 -21.75
CA GLU A 131 -3.01 -14.24 -21.33
C GLU A 131 -3.79 -15.55 -21.45
N VAL A 132 -3.69 -16.23 -22.60
CA VAL A 132 -4.36 -17.51 -22.85
C VAL A 132 -3.85 -18.59 -21.89
N LEU A 133 -2.53 -18.70 -21.71
CA LEU A 133 -1.92 -19.63 -20.76
C LEU A 133 -2.39 -19.37 -19.32
N TYR A 134 -2.41 -18.11 -18.89
CA TYR A 134 -2.87 -17.71 -17.56
C TYR A 134 -4.34 -18.06 -17.36
N SER A 135 -5.22 -17.69 -18.28
CA SER A 135 -6.66 -17.93 -18.13
C SER A 135 -7.03 -19.40 -18.14
N ASP A 136 -6.46 -20.22 -19.02
CA ASP A 136 -6.78 -21.65 -19.06
C ASP A 136 -6.16 -22.41 -17.87
N VAL A 137 -4.99 -21.98 -17.35
CA VAL A 137 -4.35 -22.60 -16.18
C VAL A 137 -4.96 -22.15 -14.85
N THR A 138 -5.40 -20.90 -14.72
CA THR A 138 -5.88 -20.34 -13.44
C THR A 138 -7.40 -20.21 -13.35
N GLU A 139 -8.11 -20.29 -14.48
CA GLU A 139 -9.55 -20.01 -14.61
C GLU A 139 -9.94 -18.56 -14.26
N LEU A 140 -8.96 -17.64 -14.24
CA LEU A 140 -9.12 -16.21 -13.97
C LEU A 140 -8.97 -15.36 -15.24
N GLU A 141 -9.61 -14.19 -15.27
CA GLU A 141 -9.44 -13.23 -16.37
C GLU A 141 -8.17 -12.37 -16.17
N PRO A 142 -7.41 -12.05 -17.23
CA PRO A 142 -6.27 -11.13 -17.16
C PRO A 142 -6.75 -9.70 -16.87
N ASP A 143 -6.02 -8.94 -16.06
CA ASP A 143 -6.28 -7.50 -15.95
C ASP A 143 -5.79 -6.75 -17.20
N LYS A 144 -6.32 -5.55 -17.47
CA LYS A 144 -6.02 -4.77 -18.70
C LYS A 144 -4.53 -4.50 -18.94
N LEU A 145 -3.71 -4.53 -17.90
CA LEU A 145 -2.28 -4.20 -17.93
C LEU A 145 -1.38 -5.43 -17.67
N LEU A 146 -2.01 -6.61 -17.57
CA LEU A 146 -1.40 -7.92 -17.41
C LEU A 146 -0.56 -8.06 -16.13
N HIS A 147 -0.88 -7.32 -15.06
CA HIS A 147 -0.15 -7.44 -13.79
C HIS A 147 -0.32 -8.82 -13.18
N ASN A 148 -1.54 -9.36 -13.14
CA ASN A 148 -1.82 -10.69 -12.62
C ASN A 148 -1.11 -11.80 -13.42
N VAL A 149 -1.00 -11.64 -14.74
CA VAL A 149 -0.22 -12.53 -15.62
C VAL A 149 1.29 -12.44 -15.32
N LYS A 150 1.84 -11.22 -15.24
CA LYS A 150 3.26 -10.97 -14.90
C LYS A 150 3.62 -11.52 -13.51
N GLN A 151 2.73 -11.35 -12.53
CA GLN A 151 2.86 -11.89 -11.19
C GLN A 151 2.77 -13.43 -11.18
N TRP A 152 1.84 -14.01 -11.93
CA TRP A 152 1.72 -15.47 -12.07
C TRP A 152 2.98 -16.10 -12.64
N ILE A 153 3.55 -15.56 -13.72
CA ILE A 153 4.85 -16.00 -14.26
C ILE A 153 5.94 -15.93 -13.17
N THR A 154 5.97 -14.82 -12.42
CA THR A 154 7.00 -14.57 -11.40
C THR A 154 6.91 -15.53 -10.21
N ILE A 155 5.71 -15.95 -9.82
CA ILE A 155 5.46 -16.81 -8.65
C ILE A 155 5.44 -18.31 -9.02
N GLN A 156 4.82 -18.67 -10.14
CA GLN A 156 4.53 -20.07 -10.50
C GLN A 156 5.56 -20.68 -11.45
N LEU A 157 6.23 -19.87 -12.29
CA LEU A 157 7.19 -20.39 -13.27
C LEU A 157 8.65 -20.22 -12.82
N ASN A 158 8.96 -19.28 -11.92
CA ASN A 158 10.32 -19.17 -11.36
C ASN A 158 10.57 -20.23 -10.26
N PRO A 159 11.83 -20.65 -10.06
CA PRO A 159 12.23 -21.36 -8.84
C PRO A 159 11.89 -20.55 -7.58
N PRO A 160 11.40 -21.16 -6.48
CA PRO A 160 11.07 -20.43 -5.24
C PRO A 160 12.23 -19.65 -4.61
N ALA A 161 13.47 -20.10 -4.86
CA ALA A 161 14.69 -19.45 -4.39
C ALA A 161 15.30 -18.47 -5.40
N TYR A 162 14.66 -18.23 -6.55
CA TYR A 162 15.20 -17.36 -7.60
C TYR A 162 15.28 -15.91 -7.12
N LYS A 163 16.49 -15.36 -7.17
CA LYS A 163 16.76 -13.94 -6.95
C LYS A 163 17.32 -13.38 -8.25
N LYS A 164 16.72 -12.29 -8.75
CA LYS A 164 17.26 -11.55 -9.89
C LYS A 164 18.68 -11.11 -9.55
N ALA A 165 19.61 -11.29 -10.48
CA ALA A 165 20.99 -10.82 -10.32
C ALA A 165 21.02 -9.31 -10.04
N THR A 166 22.01 -8.88 -9.26
CA THR A 166 22.29 -7.45 -9.03
C THR A 166 22.63 -6.78 -10.35
N CYS A 167 22.28 -5.49 -10.49
CA CYS A 167 22.69 -4.67 -11.62
C CYS A 167 23.74 -3.65 -11.13
N PRO A 168 24.96 -3.62 -11.71
CA PRO A 168 25.48 -4.49 -12.77
C PRO A 168 25.71 -5.93 -12.30
N ASP A 169 25.56 -6.89 -13.22
CA ASP A 169 25.90 -8.31 -12.98
C ASP A 169 27.40 -8.51 -13.24
N ILE A 170 28.13 -8.90 -12.19
CA ILE A 170 29.60 -9.05 -12.21
C ILE A 170 30.07 -10.46 -12.59
N ARG A 171 29.14 -11.39 -12.85
CA ARG A 171 29.45 -12.78 -13.22
C ARG A 171 29.95 -12.87 -14.67
N THR A 172 30.70 -13.92 -14.99
CA THR A 172 31.17 -14.18 -16.36
C THR A 172 30.03 -14.50 -17.32
N ALA A 173 30.26 -14.32 -18.64
CA ALA A 173 29.25 -14.58 -19.66
C ALA A 173 28.74 -16.05 -19.65
N ASP A 174 29.63 -17.00 -19.34
CA ASP A 174 29.28 -18.43 -19.25
C ASP A 174 28.44 -18.74 -17.99
N GLU A 175 28.76 -18.13 -16.84
CA GLU A 175 27.93 -18.24 -15.63
C GLU A 175 26.54 -17.62 -15.83
N GLN A 176 26.47 -16.44 -16.45
CA GLN A 176 25.20 -15.80 -16.81
C GLN A 176 24.40 -16.65 -17.79
N LYS A 177 25.05 -17.31 -18.75
CA LYS A 177 24.40 -18.23 -19.69
C LYS A 177 23.88 -19.48 -18.99
N ALA A 178 24.67 -20.12 -18.14
CA ALA A 178 24.25 -21.31 -17.40
C ALA A 178 23.07 -21.03 -16.45
N ASP A 179 23.04 -19.87 -15.81
CA ASP A 179 21.93 -19.40 -14.97
C ASP A 179 20.65 -19.17 -15.78
N ARG A 180 20.75 -18.54 -16.97
CA ARG A 180 19.63 -18.42 -17.92
C ARG A 180 19.13 -19.78 -18.40
N ASP A 181 20.04 -20.65 -18.86
CA ASP A 181 19.69 -21.99 -19.37
C ASP A 181 19.01 -22.84 -18.27
N TYR A 182 19.45 -22.73 -17.01
CA TYR A 182 18.79 -23.36 -15.86
C TYR A 182 17.38 -22.80 -15.64
N LEU A 183 17.23 -21.48 -15.59
CA LEU A 183 15.96 -20.81 -15.34
C LEU A 183 14.93 -21.07 -16.46
N ASP A 184 15.36 -21.07 -17.71
CA ASP A 184 14.53 -21.34 -18.90
C ASP A 184 13.99 -22.77 -18.88
N ASN A 185 14.86 -23.75 -18.61
CA ASN A 185 14.44 -25.15 -18.48
C ASN A 185 13.53 -25.37 -17.25
N TYR A 186 13.76 -24.67 -16.14
CA TYR A 186 12.86 -24.73 -14.98
C TYR A 186 11.47 -24.17 -15.32
N ARG A 187 11.40 -22.95 -15.90
CA ARG A 187 10.14 -22.30 -16.30
C ARG A 187 9.34 -23.14 -17.28
N TYR A 188 10.02 -23.75 -18.26
CA TYR A 188 9.41 -24.67 -19.21
C TYR A 188 8.76 -25.87 -18.51
N ASN A 189 9.51 -26.55 -17.64
CA ASN A 189 9.01 -27.72 -16.91
C ASN A 189 7.88 -27.37 -15.92
N ALA A 190 7.97 -26.23 -15.24
CA ALA A 190 6.90 -25.72 -14.38
C ALA A 190 5.62 -25.43 -15.17
N CYS A 191 5.74 -24.81 -16.35
CA CYS A 191 4.60 -24.54 -17.22
C CYS A 191 3.96 -25.84 -17.75
N LEU A 192 4.76 -26.80 -18.19
CA LEU A 192 4.27 -28.13 -18.58
C LEU A 192 3.51 -28.83 -17.44
N ALA A 193 4.03 -28.79 -16.22
CA ALA A 193 3.38 -29.39 -15.06
C ALA A 193 2.01 -28.74 -14.77
N LEU A 194 1.89 -27.41 -14.90
CA LEU A 194 0.63 -26.69 -14.76
C LEU A 194 -0.39 -27.05 -15.87
N LEU A 195 0.06 -27.14 -17.12
CA LEU A 195 -0.79 -27.58 -18.24
C LEU A 195 -1.30 -29.01 -18.04
N SER A 196 -0.44 -29.93 -17.58
CA SER A 196 -0.81 -31.32 -17.32
C SER A 196 -1.74 -31.47 -16.13
N ALA A 197 -1.53 -30.71 -15.05
CA ALA A 197 -2.44 -30.66 -13.90
C ALA A 197 -3.86 -30.23 -14.27
N LYS A 198 -4.00 -29.38 -15.30
CA LYS A 198 -5.29 -28.95 -15.87
C LYS A 198 -5.76 -29.78 -17.07
N LYS A 199 -5.01 -30.80 -17.50
CA LYS A 199 -5.27 -31.62 -18.71
C LYS A 199 -5.40 -30.78 -19.99
N LEU A 200 -4.62 -29.70 -20.08
CA LEU A 200 -4.52 -28.85 -21.26
C LEU A 200 -3.48 -29.41 -22.25
N ASP A 201 -2.46 -30.09 -21.75
CA ASP A 201 -1.39 -30.78 -22.49
C ASP A 201 -1.89 -31.86 -23.49
N ILE A 202 -3.08 -32.41 -23.27
CA ILE A 202 -3.73 -33.35 -24.20
C ILE A 202 -4.51 -32.65 -25.34
N LEU A 203 -4.70 -31.33 -25.28
CA LEU A 203 -5.47 -30.61 -26.29
C LEU A 203 -4.59 -30.26 -27.51
N PRO A 204 -5.07 -30.43 -28.76
CA PRO A 204 -4.22 -30.31 -29.96
C PRO A 204 -3.44 -28.99 -30.08
N GLN A 205 -4.05 -27.85 -29.69
CA GLN A 205 -3.39 -26.55 -29.76
C GLN A 205 -2.21 -26.42 -28.77
N TYR A 206 -2.30 -27.05 -27.60
CA TYR A 206 -1.21 -27.08 -26.63
C TYR A 206 -0.16 -28.11 -27.02
N GLN A 207 -0.56 -29.27 -27.57
CA GLN A 207 0.37 -30.24 -28.15
C GLN A 207 1.22 -29.61 -29.26
N ALA A 208 0.62 -28.84 -30.16
CA ALA A 208 1.33 -28.09 -31.20
C ALA A 208 2.29 -27.04 -30.62
N LEU A 209 1.87 -26.28 -29.60
CA LEU A 209 2.71 -25.29 -28.92
C LEU A 209 3.91 -25.94 -28.22
N ILE A 210 3.73 -27.13 -27.65
CA ILE A 210 4.80 -27.92 -27.00
C ILE A 210 5.74 -28.52 -28.05
N SER A 211 5.21 -29.23 -29.05
CA SER A 211 6.02 -29.96 -30.04
C SER A 211 6.80 -29.06 -30.99
N SER A 212 6.34 -27.82 -31.22
CA SER A 212 7.06 -26.80 -31.98
C SER A 212 8.19 -26.11 -31.20
N ASN A 213 8.42 -26.48 -29.93
CA ASN A 213 9.24 -25.74 -28.95
C ASN A 213 8.77 -24.28 -28.68
N SER A 214 7.62 -23.84 -29.21
CA SER A 214 7.10 -22.49 -28.98
C SER A 214 6.76 -22.25 -27.51
N LEU A 215 6.31 -23.27 -26.77
CA LEU A 215 6.17 -23.16 -25.32
C LEU A 215 7.52 -22.91 -24.64
N LYS A 216 8.60 -23.58 -25.09
CA LYS A 216 9.94 -23.39 -24.52
C LYS A 216 10.42 -21.97 -24.75
N PHE A 217 10.29 -21.45 -25.97
CA PHE A 217 10.52 -20.05 -26.34
C PHE A 217 9.72 -19.10 -25.43
N LEU A 218 8.39 -19.28 -25.33
CA LEU A 218 7.54 -18.47 -24.45
C LEU A 218 8.03 -18.47 -23.00
N THR A 219 8.50 -19.59 -22.47
CA THR A 219 8.93 -19.70 -21.06
C THR A 219 10.33 -19.12 -20.78
N GLN A 220 11.08 -18.64 -21.76
CA GLN A 220 12.42 -18.08 -21.54
C GLN A 220 12.45 -16.91 -20.54
N SER A 221 13.55 -16.82 -19.79
CA SER A 221 13.87 -15.79 -18.82
C SER A 221 14.15 -14.43 -19.45
N SER A 222 14.86 -14.47 -20.59
CA SER A 222 15.07 -13.35 -21.49
C SER A 222 14.63 -13.77 -22.89
N ILE A 223 13.80 -12.95 -23.52
CA ILE A 223 13.62 -12.95 -24.97
C ILE A 223 14.02 -11.55 -25.39
N ASP A 224 14.96 -11.39 -26.31
CA ASP A 224 15.52 -10.05 -26.58
C ASP A 224 14.47 -9.09 -27.16
N LEU A 225 13.50 -9.63 -27.91
CA LEU A 225 12.28 -8.92 -28.34
C LEU A 225 11.43 -8.39 -27.18
N ARG A 226 11.44 -9.05 -26.01
CA ARG A 226 10.74 -8.55 -24.81
C ARG A 226 11.45 -7.37 -24.16
N ASN A 227 12.77 -7.32 -24.26
CA ASN A 227 13.60 -6.29 -23.64
C ASN A 227 13.72 -5.02 -24.50
N GLN A 228 13.45 -5.12 -25.81
CA GLN A 228 13.64 -4.06 -26.80
C GLN A 228 12.32 -3.43 -27.30
N ALA A 229 11.17 -3.78 -26.72
CA ALA A 229 9.85 -3.33 -27.15
C ALA A 229 9.05 -2.72 -25.98
N ASN A 230 8.08 -1.85 -26.30
CA ASN A 230 7.22 -1.17 -25.32
C ASN A 230 6.56 -2.15 -24.33
N LEU A 231 6.60 -1.83 -23.03
CA LEU A 231 5.95 -2.56 -21.93
C LEU A 231 4.41 -2.71 -22.09
N ASN A 232 3.81 -1.85 -22.92
CA ASN A 232 2.39 -1.79 -23.24
C ASN A 232 2.07 -2.26 -24.68
N ALA A 233 2.97 -3.00 -25.33
CA ALA A 233 2.77 -3.44 -26.72
C ALA A 233 1.43 -4.17 -26.98
N HIS A 234 0.92 -4.91 -26.00
CA HIS A 234 -0.36 -5.61 -26.04
C HIS A 234 -1.59 -4.67 -26.13
N THR A 235 -1.46 -3.38 -25.79
CA THR A 235 -2.51 -2.37 -25.97
C THR A 235 -2.36 -1.55 -27.25
N LEU A 236 -1.16 -1.52 -27.83
CA LEU A 236 -0.80 -0.67 -28.98
C LEU A 236 -0.91 -1.39 -30.33
N ALA A 237 -0.75 -2.71 -30.34
CA ALA A 237 -0.77 -3.51 -31.55
C ALA A 237 -2.08 -4.30 -31.71
N GLU A 238 -2.89 -3.93 -32.70
CA GLU A 238 -3.79 -4.93 -33.27
C GLU A 238 -2.98 -6.05 -33.94
N MET A 239 -3.42 -7.29 -33.70
CA MET A 239 -2.84 -8.51 -34.27
C MET A 239 -3.27 -8.75 -35.72
N SER A 240 -4.25 -7.97 -36.19
CA SER A 240 -4.59 -7.84 -37.61
C SER A 240 -3.31 -7.55 -38.43
N GLU A 241 -3.22 -8.22 -39.58
CA GLU A 241 -2.13 -8.09 -40.56
C GLU A 241 -0.72 -8.51 -40.08
N LEU A 242 -0.50 -9.00 -38.84
CA LEU A 242 0.85 -9.34 -38.37
C LEU A 242 1.56 -10.36 -39.27
N ARG A 243 0.85 -11.38 -39.78
CA ARG A 243 1.44 -12.31 -40.77
C ARG A 243 1.96 -11.56 -42.00
N GLN A 244 1.20 -10.61 -42.54
CA GLN A 244 1.61 -9.80 -43.69
C GLN A 244 2.77 -8.84 -43.37
N PHE A 245 2.90 -8.38 -42.13
CA PHE A 245 4.08 -7.61 -41.68
C PHE A 245 5.32 -8.50 -41.56
N LEU A 246 5.19 -9.71 -41.02
CA LEU A 246 6.29 -10.67 -40.93
C LEU A 246 6.74 -11.18 -42.30
N ASP A 247 5.80 -11.49 -43.20
CA ASP A 247 6.14 -11.99 -44.54
C ASP A 247 6.81 -10.91 -45.40
N ARG A 248 6.44 -9.63 -45.22
CA ARG A 248 7.22 -8.48 -45.75
C ARG A 248 8.61 -8.42 -45.13
N ALA A 249 8.73 -8.42 -43.80
CA ALA A 249 10.03 -8.34 -43.12
C ALA A 249 10.99 -9.51 -43.41
N LYS A 250 10.46 -10.70 -43.74
CA LYS A 250 11.25 -11.82 -44.29
C LYS A 250 11.70 -11.53 -45.72
N THR A 251 10.79 -11.08 -46.58
CA THR A 251 11.07 -10.74 -48.00
C THR A 251 12.15 -9.65 -48.10
N ASP A 252 12.10 -8.67 -47.21
CA ASP A 252 13.02 -7.54 -47.16
C ASP A 252 14.33 -7.86 -46.39
N ASN A 253 14.49 -9.10 -45.88
CA ASN A 253 15.59 -9.57 -45.03
C ASN A 253 15.82 -8.73 -43.74
N VAL A 254 14.78 -8.03 -43.29
CA VAL A 254 14.81 -7.20 -42.08
C VAL A 254 14.73 -8.06 -40.81
N ILE A 255 14.04 -9.20 -40.88
CA ILE A 255 13.77 -10.08 -39.72
C ILE A 255 15.05 -10.62 -39.04
N ASP A 256 16.12 -10.87 -39.81
CA ASP A 256 17.40 -11.39 -39.29
C ASP A 256 18.15 -10.36 -38.42
N SER A 257 17.80 -9.07 -38.53
CA SER A 257 18.31 -8.01 -37.65
C SER A 257 17.51 -7.85 -36.34
N ILE A 258 16.41 -8.59 -36.20
CA ILE A 258 15.42 -8.46 -35.14
C ILE A 258 15.44 -9.65 -34.20
N CYS A 259 15.55 -10.87 -34.71
CA CYS A 259 15.59 -12.08 -33.90
C CYS A 259 16.34 -13.23 -34.60
N SER A 260 16.72 -14.26 -33.85
CA SER A 260 17.36 -15.45 -34.44
C SER A 260 16.34 -16.32 -35.20
N PRO A 261 16.77 -17.21 -36.12
CA PRO A 261 15.87 -18.16 -36.77
C PRO A 261 15.09 -19.06 -35.79
N SER A 262 15.68 -19.39 -34.63
CA SER A 262 15.01 -20.09 -33.54
C SER A 262 13.91 -19.27 -32.88
N ASP A 263 14.14 -17.97 -32.66
CA ASP A 263 13.13 -17.07 -32.12
C ASP A 263 11.98 -16.88 -33.11
N LEU A 264 12.29 -16.71 -34.40
CA LEU A 264 11.29 -16.60 -35.46
C LEU A 264 10.38 -17.84 -35.50
N SER A 265 10.95 -19.04 -35.45
CA SER A 265 10.16 -20.28 -35.36
C SER A 265 9.30 -20.34 -34.09
N GLY A 266 9.82 -19.88 -32.94
CA GLY A 266 9.08 -19.82 -31.67
C GLY A 266 7.92 -18.82 -31.73
N ILE A 267 8.13 -17.67 -32.37
CA ILE A 267 7.11 -16.65 -32.65
C ILE A 267 6.01 -17.21 -33.54
N GLU A 268 6.34 -17.86 -34.66
CA GLU A 268 5.35 -18.34 -35.63
C GLU A 268 4.41 -19.40 -35.03
N GLY A 269 4.94 -20.33 -34.23
CA GLY A 269 4.11 -21.27 -33.50
C GLY A 269 3.31 -20.62 -32.36
N THR A 270 3.85 -19.58 -31.72
CA THR A 270 3.11 -18.75 -30.75
C THR A 270 1.96 -18.00 -31.41
N MET A 271 2.15 -17.45 -32.62
CA MET A 271 1.09 -16.79 -33.39
C MET A 271 -0.02 -17.78 -33.75
N ALA A 272 0.32 -18.95 -34.28
CA ALA A 272 -0.65 -19.99 -34.62
C ALA A 272 -1.47 -20.42 -33.39
N PHE A 273 -0.84 -20.50 -32.21
CA PHE A 273 -1.52 -20.75 -30.94
C PHE A 273 -2.48 -19.61 -30.58
N VAL A 274 -2.05 -18.35 -30.61
CA VAL A 274 -2.90 -17.19 -30.29
C VAL A 274 -4.10 -17.06 -31.24
N GLU A 275 -3.89 -17.24 -32.54
CA GLU A 275 -4.92 -17.16 -33.58
C GLU A 275 -6.04 -18.20 -33.35
N PHE A 276 -5.72 -19.41 -32.91
CA PHE A 276 -6.70 -20.46 -32.58
C PHE A 276 -7.67 -20.05 -31.46
N PHE A 277 -7.25 -19.18 -30.52
CA PHE A 277 -8.12 -18.66 -29.46
C PHE A 277 -8.83 -17.35 -29.85
N GLN A 278 -8.30 -16.61 -30.83
CA GLN A 278 -8.97 -15.43 -31.39
C GLN A 278 -10.13 -15.81 -32.33
N THR A 279 -10.05 -16.92 -33.04
CA THR A 279 -11.09 -17.37 -33.98
C THR A 279 -12.26 -18.12 -33.33
N LYS A 280 -12.13 -18.54 -32.07
CA LYS A 280 -13.26 -19.14 -31.33
C LYS A 280 -14.21 -18.03 -30.85
N PRO A 281 -15.53 -18.17 -31.05
CA PRO A 281 -16.47 -17.29 -30.37
C PRO A 281 -16.27 -17.47 -28.87
N LYS A 282 -16.12 -16.35 -28.14
CA LYS A 282 -16.20 -16.36 -26.68
C LYS A 282 -17.53 -16.99 -26.30
N VAL A 283 -17.52 -18.23 -25.81
CA VAL A 283 -18.71 -18.87 -25.25
C VAL A 283 -19.03 -18.09 -24.00
N GLY A 284 -19.88 -17.08 -24.14
CA GLY A 284 -20.35 -16.28 -23.03
C GLY A 284 -20.91 -17.23 -21.99
N LYS A 285 -20.50 -17.05 -20.73
CA LYS A 285 -21.16 -17.70 -19.60
C LYS A 285 -22.59 -17.15 -19.55
N THR A 286 -23.51 -17.77 -20.30
CA THR A 286 -24.92 -17.44 -20.30
C THR A 286 -25.44 -17.81 -18.93
N THR A 287 -25.49 -16.82 -18.03
CA THR A 287 -26.23 -16.94 -16.78
C THR A 287 -27.68 -17.18 -17.13
N THR A 288 -28.11 -18.43 -17.06
CA THR A 288 -29.49 -18.85 -17.27
C THR A 288 -30.35 -18.19 -16.20
N LYS A 289 -30.90 -17.01 -16.51
CA LYS A 289 -32.04 -16.46 -15.78
C LYS A 289 -33.22 -17.38 -16.07
N THR A 290 -33.46 -18.32 -15.15
CA THR A 290 -34.70 -19.09 -15.11
C THR A 290 -35.84 -18.15 -14.78
N THR A 291 -36.46 -17.56 -15.81
CA THR A 291 -37.73 -16.85 -15.66
C THR A 291 -38.82 -17.89 -15.43
N VAL A 292 -39.23 -18.05 -14.17
CA VAL A 292 -40.37 -18.91 -13.81
C VAL A 292 -41.66 -18.16 -14.14
N GLU A 293 -42.27 -18.47 -15.28
CA GLU A 293 -43.61 -17.96 -15.61
C GLU A 293 -44.66 -18.63 -14.72
N PHE A 294 -45.17 -17.89 -13.73
CA PHE A 294 -46.33 -18.29 -12.95
C PHE A 294 -47.60 -18.22 -13.80
N LYS A 295 -48.01 -19.36 -14.37
CA LYS A 295 -49.27 -19.48 -15.10
C LYS A 295 -50.43 -19.68 -14.12
N ILE A 296 -51.06 -18.57 -13.70
CA ILE A 296 -52.31 -18.62 -12.93
C ILE A 296 -53.41 -19.15 -13.86
N VAL A 297 -53.91 -20.35 -13.57
CA VAL A 297 -55.12 -20.89 -14.19
C VAL A 297 -56.31 -20.31 -13.44
N MET A 298 -57.07 -19.41 -14.08
CA MET A 298 -58.43 -19.12 -13.62
C MET A 298 -59.37 -20.14 -14.24
N GLU A 299 -59.94 -21.01 -13.41
CA GLU A 299 -61.11 -21.79 -13.77
C GLU A 299 -62.29 -20.84 -13.96
N THR A 300 -62.91 -20.86 -15.13
CA THR A 300 -64.27 -20.32 -15.33
C THR A 300 -65.17 -21.45 -15.77
N THR A 301 -65.90 -22.00 -14.81
CA THR A 301 -67.03 -22.90 -15.00
C THR A 301 -68.18 -22.18 -15.69
N SER A 302 -68.59 -22.62 -16.87
CA SER A 302 -69.94 -22.49 -17.47
C SER A 302 -70.05 -23.44 -18.65
#